data_AF-Q21UK9-F1
#
_entry.id   AF-Q21UK9-F1
#
_cell.length_a   1.000
_cell.length_b   1.000
_cell.length_c   1.000
_cell.angle_alpha   90.00
_cell.angle_beta   90.00
_cell.angle_gamma   90.00
#
_symmetry.space_group_name_H-M   'P 1'
#
loop_
_entity.id
_entity.type
_entity.pdbx_description
1 polymer ?
#
loop_
_entity_poly.entity_id
_entity_poly.type
_entity_poly.pdbx_seq_one_letter_code
_entity_poly.pdbx_strand_id
1 'polypeptide(L)'
;MSILRLRAVLAETGHRSHASIYSAVHAGTFTMPVQIGERSVGWPSDEVQAINAARIAGKSDADIRALVDQLHAARCANTGEPFKPTWLEKSAEQKQQAAHRTKRTKRAAPARVCKTEANHG
;
A
#
# COMPACT_ATOMS: atom_id res chain seq x y z
N MET A 1 4.57 21.57 1.25
CA MET A 1 3.86 20.33 0.89
C MET A 1 4.60 19.62 -0.25
N SER A 2 4.99 18.37 -0.08
CA SER A 2 5.57 17.50 -1.13
C SER A 2 4.92 16.12 -1.07
N ILE A 3 5.11 15.28 -2.09
CA ILE A 3 4.62 13.90 -2.07
C ILE A 3 5.76 12.94 -1.72
N LEU A 4 5.60 12.24 -0.60
CA LEU A 4 6.55 11.28 -0.08
C LEU A 4 6.30 9.89 -0.65
N ARG A 5 7.38 9.23 -1.08
CA ARG A 5 7.38 7.81 -1.42
C ARG A 5 7.46 6.96 -0.15
N LEU A 6 7.08 5.70 -0.24
CA LEU A 6 7.01 4.78 0.91
C LEU A 6 8.31 4.71 1.74
N ARG A 7 9.49 4.80 1.11
CA ARG A 7 10.76 4.83 1.85
C ARG A 7 10.92 6.06 2.74
N ALA A 8 10.53 7.24 2.25
CA ALA A 8 10.56 8.48 3.03
C ALA A 8 9.50 8.43 4.15
N VAL A 9 8.30 7.93 3.85
CA VAL A 9 7.24 7.76 4.86
C VAL A 9 7.71 6.85 6.00
N LEU A 10 8.43 5.76 5.70
CA LEU A 10 8.97 4.87 6.74
C LEU A 10 10.04 5.53 7.59
N ALA A 11 10.92 6.34 6.98
CA ALA A 11 11.92 7.11 7.71
C ALA A 11 11.26 8.12 8.65
N GLU A 12 10.20 8.79 8.20
CA GLU A 12 9.52 9.83 8.96
C GLU A 12 8.62 9.27 10.07
N THR A 13 7.95 8.14 9.83
CA THR A 13 7.08 7.47 10.82
C THR A 13 7.82 6.53 11.77
N GLY A 14 9.10 6.22 11.50
CA GLY A 14 9.90 5.27 12.27
C GLY A 14 9.50 3.80 12.10
N HIS A 15 8.67 3.46 11.12
CA HIS A 15 8.23 2.08 10.89
C HIS A 15 9.32 1.22 10.24
N ARG A 16 9.50 -0.02 10.75
CA ARG A 16 10.53 -0.94 10.25
C ARG A 16 10.24 -1.54 8.87
N SER A 17 8.97 -1.65 8.49
CA SER A 17 8.56 -2.41 7.30
C SER A 17 7.45 -1.73 6.51
N HIS A 18 7.38 -2.02 5.20
CA HIS A 18 6.29 -1.57 4.33
C HIS A 18 4.94 -2.07 4.83
N ALA A 19 4.90 -3.31 5.33
CA ALA A 19 3.69 -3.93 5.85
C ALA A 19 3.09 -3.16 7.03
N SER A 20 3.92 -2.51 7.85
CA SER A 20 3.44 -1.69 8.97
C SER A 20 2.59 -0.51 8.50
N ILE A 21 3.01 0.19 7.44
CA ILE A 21 2.23 1.28 6.85
C ILE A 21 0.91 0.76 6.29
N TYR A 22 0.96 -0.30 5.48
CA TYR A 22 -0.26 -0.83 4.88
C TYR A 22 -1.24 -1.41 5.91
N SER A 23 -0.74 -1.99 7.00
CA SER A 23 -1.58 -2.42 8.12
C SER A 23 -2.22 -1.24 8.83
N ALA A 24 -1.47 -0.15 9.03
CA ALA A 24 -2.00 1.09 9.61
C ALA A 24 -3.06 1.75 8.71
N VAL A 25 -2.90 1.68 7.38
CA VAL A 25 -3.90 2.11 6.40
C VAL A 25 -5.15 1.24 6.49
N HIS A 26 -5.01 -0.09 6.57
CA HIS A 26 -6.15 -1.00 6.73
C HIS A 26 -6.86 -0.81 8.08
N ALA A 27 -6.13 -0.44 9.13
CA ALA A 27 -6.70 -0.12 10.44
C ALA A 27 -7.34 1.28 10.53
N GLY A 28 -7.24 2.09 9.47
CA GLY A 28 -7.73 3.48 9.43
C GLY A 28 -6.86 4.48 10.22
N THR A 29 -5.73 4.04 10.77
CA THR A 29 -4.82 4.88 11.58
C THR A 29 -3.75 5.59 10.76
N PHE A 30 -3.88 5.54 9.43
CA PHE A 30 -3.00 6.21 8.48
C PHE A 30 -3.76 6.53 7.20
N THR A 31 -3.37 7.60 6.51
CA THR A 31 -4.06 8.01 5.28
C THR A 31 -3.80 7.05 4.13
N MET A 32 -4.80 6.90 3.26
CA MET A 32 -4.64 6.20 2.00
C MET A 32 -3.62 6.90 1.08
N PRO A 33 -2.82 6.13 0.32
CA PRO A 33 -1.90 6.70 -0.66
C PRO A 33 -2.63 7.41 -1.81
N VAL A 34 -1.97 8.43 -2.36
CA VAL A 34 -2.35 9.13 -3.59
C VAL A 34 -1.61 8.51 -4.77
N GLN A 35 -2.33 8.29 -5.86
CA GLN A 35 -1.75 7.77 -7.10
C GLN A 35 -1.02 8.89 -7.84
N ILE A 36 0.26 8.68 -8.15
CA ILE A 36 1.12 9.65 -8.85
C ILE A 36 1.38 9.18 -10.29
N GLY A 37 1.27 7.88 -10.54
CA GLY A 37 1.40 7.30 -11.87
C GLY A 37 0.88 5.87 -11.92
N GLU A 38 1.02 5.22 -13.07
CA GLU A 38 0.45 3.89 -13.35
C GLU A 38 0.82 2.84 -12.30
N ARG A 39 2.09 2.80 -11.89
CA ARG A 39 2.63 1.86 -10.89
C ARG A 39 3.21 2.57 -9.67
N SER A 40 2.80 3.81 -9.42
CA SER A 40 3.43 4.65 -8.41
C SER A 40 2.41 5.37 -7.54
N VAL A 41 2.66 5.30 -6.23
CA VAL A 41 1.89 5.97 -5.20
C VAL A 41 2.80 6.74 -4.24
N GLY A 42 2.22 7.67 -3.50
CA GLY A 42 2.85 8.38 -2.40
C GLY A 42 1.85 9.06 -1.47
N TRP A 43 2.36 9.74 -0.46
CA TRP A 43 1.57 10.40 0.58
C TRP A 43 1.94 11.88 0.65
N PRO A 44 0.98 12.81 0.78
CA PRO A 44 1.27 14.21 1.07
C PRO A 44 2.05 14.33 2.39
N SER A 45 3.15 15.09 2.38
CA SER A 45 4.04 15.26 3.55
C SER A 45 3.30 15.75 4.79
N ASP A 46 2.37 16.67 4.60
CA ASP A 46 1.71 17.37 5.71
C ASP A 46 0.71 16.46 6.44
N GLU A 47 0.12 15.49 5.74
CA GLU A 47 -0.73 14.47 6.36
C GLU A 47 0.08 13.47 7.18
N VAL A 48 1.24 13.05 6.67
CA VAL A 48 2.17 12.17 7.40
C VAL A 48 2.61 12.86 8.69
N GLN A 49 2.96 14.15 8.60
CA GLN A 49 3.32 14.97 9.75
C GLN A 49 2.17 15.14 10.73
N ALA A 50 0.95 15.41 10.25
CA ALA A 50 -0.23 15.56 11.11
C ALA A 50 -0.52 14.28 11.91
N ILE A 51 -0.44 13.11 11.26
CA ILE A 51 -0.63 11.82 11.93
C ILE A 51 0.49 11.55 12.94
N ASN A 52 1.75 11.83 12.57
CA ASN A 52 2.88 11.66 13.48
C ASN A 52 2.76 12.60 14.69
N ALA A 53 2.36 13.85 14.49
CA ALA A 53 2.12 14.82 15.56
C ALA A 53 1.00 14.33 16.50
N ALA A 54 -0.09 13.79 15.96
CA ALA A 54 -1.16 13.19 16.77
C ALA A 54 -0.67 12.00 17.61
N ARG A 55 0.15 11.12 17.02
CA ARG A 55 0.79 10.00 17.75
C ARG A 55 1.72 10.48 18.85
N ILE A 56 2.58 11.46 18.57
CA ILE A 56 3.50 12.07 19.54
C ILE A 56 2.73 12.73 20.68
N ALA A 57 1.59 13.35 20.39
CA ALA A 57 0.69 13.93 21.37
C ALA A 57 -0.10 12.89 22.21
N GLY A 58 0.09 11.58 21.96
CA GLY A 58 -0.57 10.51 22.70
C GLY A 58 -2.06 10.35 22.38
N LYS A 59 -2.49 10.78 21.19
CA LYS A 59 -3.89 10.60 20.76
C LYS A 59 -4.24 9.12 20.63
N SER A 60 -5.49 8.79 20.93
CA SER A 60 -5.99 7.43 20.80
C SER A 60 -6.12 7.04 19.32
N ASP A 61 -6.17 5.74 19.03
CA ASP A 61 -6.40 5.27 17.66
C ASP A 61 -7.75 5.76 17.10
N ALA A 62 -8.75 5.99 17.96
CA ALA A 62 -10.04 6.54 17.55
C ALA A 62 -9.91 8.00 17.10
N ASP A 63 -9.15 8.82 17.84
CA ASP A 63 -8.88 10.20 17.46
C ASP A 63 -8.06 10.28 16.16
N ILE A 64 -7.08 9.38 16.01
CA ILE A 64 -6.27 9.30 14.79
C ILE A 64 -7.12 8.91 13.59
N ARG A 65 -8.08 7.98 13.75
CA ARG A 65 -9.05 7.65 12.68
C ARG A 65 -9.89 8.86 12.28
N ALA A 66 -10.43 9.58 13.26
CA ALA A 66 -11.19 10.81 13.00
C ALA A 66 -10.33 11.87 12.28
N LEU A 67 -9.06 12.02 12.65
CA LEU A 67 -8.12 12.88 11.94
C LEU A 67 -7.90 12.41 10.50
N VAL A 68 -7.72 11.11 10.26
CA VAL A 68 -7.57 10.55 8.91
C VAL A 68 -8.78 10.86 8.04
N ASP A 69 -9.99 10.71 8.58
CA ASP A 69 -11.23 11.02 7.86
C ASP A 69 -11.32 12.51 7.52
N GLN A 70 -10.92 13.39 8.45
CA GLN A 70 -10.81 14.84 8.20
C GLN A 70 -9.82 15.16 7.08
N LEU A 71 -8.65 14.51 7.07
CA LEU A 71 -7.65 14.69 6.02
C LEU A 71 -8.17 14.20 4.66
N HIS A 72 -8.91 13.09 4.62
CA HIS A 72 -9.56 12.61 3.38
C HIS A 72 -10.65 13.56 2.90
N ALA A 73 -11.48 14.08 3.80
CA ALA A 73 -12.47 15.09 3.46
C ALA A 73 -11.82 16.36 2.91
N ALA A 74 -10.70 16.81 3.49
CA ALA A 74 -9.95 17.96 3.01
C ALA A 74 -9.41 17.78 1.58
N ARG A 75 -9.02 16.55 1.19
CA ARG A 75 -8.62 16.26 -0.20
C ARG A 75 -9.77 16.46 -1.19
N CYS A 76 -10.99 16.15 -0.77
CA CYS A 76 -12.20 16.16 -1.59
C CYS A 76 -12.92 17.51 -1.61
N ALA A 77 -12.61 18.41 -0.67
CA ALA A 77 -13.25 19.71 -0.51
C ALA A 77 -13.27 20.54 -1.81
N ASN A 78 -12.24 20.40 -2.66
CA ASN A 78 -12.12 21.14 -3.91
C ASN A 78 -12.77 20.44 -5.11
N THR A 79 -13.12 19.15 -5.00
CA THR A 79 -13.64 18.34 -6.11
C THR A 79 -15.15 18.14 -5.99
N GLY A 80 -15.73 18.27 -4.80
CA GLY A 80 -17.16 18.03 -4.55
C GLY A 80 -17.56 16.56 -4.61
N GLU A 81 -16.62 15.65 -4.88
CA GLU A 81 -16.84 14.21 -4.87
C GLU A 81 -16.37 13.57 -3.55
N PRO A 82 -17.12 12.60 -2.99
CA PRO A 82 -16.71 11.89 -1.79
C PRO A 82 -15.43 11.09 -2.05
N PHE A 83 -14.56 11.00 -1.04
CA PHE A 83 -13.34 10.20 -1.11
C PHE A 83 -13.69 8.72 -1.30
N LYS A 84 -13.52 8.18 -2.52
CA LYS A 84 -13.79 6.77 -2.81
C LYS A 84 -12.55 5.91 -2.54
N PRO A 85 -12.59 4.96 -1.59
CA PRO A 85 -11.45 4.11 -1.25
C PRO A 85 -11.23 2.97 -2.26
N THR A 86 -11.24 3.27 -3.57
CA THR A 86 -11.07 2.26 -4.63
C THR A 86 -9.70 1.57 -4.57
N TRP A 87 -8.74 2.11 -3.80
CA TRP A 87 -7.43 1.51 -3.60
C TRP A 87 -7.48 0.17 -2.85
N LEU A 88 -8.38 0.01 -1.88
CA LEU A 88 -8.55 -1.25 -1.14
C LEU A 88 -9.07 -2.37 -2.06
N GLU A 89 -10.05 -2.06 -2.89
CA GLU A 89 -10.65 -2.97 -3.87
C GLU A 89 -9.64 -3.33 -4.98
N LYS A 90 -9.02 -2.32 -5.60
CA LYS A 90 -8.03 -2.50 -6.67
C LYS A 90 -6.80 -3.29 -6.21
N SER A 91 -6.35 -3.12 -4.95
CA SER A 91 -5.24 -3.90 -4.40
C SER A 91 -5.58 -5.38 -4.25
N ALA A 92 -6.82 -5.70 -3.84
CA ALA A 92 -7.29 -7.06 -3.75
C ALA A 92 -7.36 -7.73 -5.13
N GLU A 93 -7.89 -7.03 -6.13
CA GLU A 93 -7.94 -7.49 -7.53
C GLU A 93 -6.54 -7.75 -8.10
N GLN A 94 -5.59 -6.84 -7.90
CA GLN A 94 -4.21 -7.03 -8.37
C GLN A 94 -3.54 -8.26 -7.74
N LYS A 95 -3.77 -8.51 -6.45
CA LYS A 95 -3.28 -9.73 -5.78
C LYS A 95 -3.91 -10.99 -6.38
N GLN A 96 -5.20 -10.97 -6.69
CA GLN A 96 -5.89 -12.10 -7.33
C GLN A 96 -5.36 -12.34 -8.75
N GLN A 97 -5.16 -11.29 -9.55
CA GLN A 97 -4.60 -11.38 -10.90
C GLN A 97 -3.16 -11.93 -10.88
N ALA A 98 -2.32 -11.46 -9.95
CA ALA A 98 -0.97 -11.97 -9.76
C ALA A 98 -0.98 -13.46 -9.38
N ALA A 99 -1.84 -13.86 -8.43
CA ALA A 99 -2.00 -15.25 -8.04
C ALA A 99 -2.50 -16.14 -9.20
N HIS A 100 -3.46 -15.66 -9.99
CA HIS A 100 -3.92 -16.34 -11.21
C HIS A 100 -2.80 -16.49 -12.23
N ARG A 101 -1.99 -15.45 -12.46
CA ARG A 101 -0.83 -15.49 -13.36
C ARG A 101 0.19 -16.53 -12.89
N THR A 102 0.51 -16.57 -11.60
CA THR A 102 1.44 -17.56 -11.02
C THR A 102 0.91 -18.99 -11.12
N LYS A 103 -0.40 -19.19 -10.91
CA LYS A 103 -1.04 -20.50 -11.12
C LYS A 103 -0.94 -20.94 -12.58
N ARG A 104 -1.16 -20.03 -13.53
CA ARG A 104 -1.06 -20.31 -14.98
C ARG A 104 0.37 -20.67 -15.38
N THR A 105 1.38 -19.96 -14.89
CA THR A 105 2.79 -20.26 -15.19
C THR A 105 3.26 -21.57 -14.55
N LYS A 106 2.85 -21.89 -13.31
CA LYS A 106 3.14 -23.19 -12.69
C LYS A 106 2.52 -24.36 -13.46
N ARG A 107 1.31 -24.20 -14.00
CA ARG A 107 0.63 -25.22 -14.81
C ARG A 107 1.25 -25.38 -16.21
N ALA A 108 1.90 -24.35 -16.73
CA ALA A 108 2.49 -24.33 -18.08
C ALA A 108 3.98 -24.74 -18.11
N ALA A 109 4.63 -24.96 -16.96
CA ALA A 109 6.01 -25.42 -16.91
C ALA A 109 6.09 -26.90 -17.34
N PRO A 110 6.82 -27.26 -18.42
CA PRO A 110 6.95 -28.65 -18.82
C PRO A 110 7.76 -29.42 -17.77
N ALA A 111 7.33 -30.64 -17.45
CA ALA A 111 8.08 -31.57 -16.61
C ALA A 111 9.47 -31.77 -17.23
N ARG A 112 10.52 -31.41 -16.49
CA ARG A 112 11.91 -31.57 -16.90
C ARG A 112 12.21 -33.08 -16.95
N VAL A 113 12.05 -33.71 -18.12
CA VAL A 113 12.45 -35.10 -18.33
C VAL A 113 13.98 -35.13 -18.31
N CYS A 114 14.54 -35.70 -17.24
CA CYS A 114 15.97 -35.97 -17.14
C CYS A 114 16.25 -37.24 -17.94
N LYS A 115 16.74 -37.12 -19.17
CA LYS A 115 17.33 -38.25 -19.89
C LYS A 115 18.69 -38.54 -19.27
N THR A 116 18.78 -39.61 -18.49
CA THR A 116 20.05 -40.23 -18.11
C THR A 116 20.48 -41.11 -19.28
N GLU A 117 21.28 -40.60 -20.22
CA GLU A 117 21.96 -41.45 -21.21
C GLU A 117 23.29 -41.90 -20.60
N ALA A 118 23.27 -43.12 -20.07
CA ALA A 118 24.47 -43.92 -19.91
C ALA A 118 24.98 -44.28 -21.30
N ASN A 119 26.26 -44.00 -21.59
CA ASN A 119 26.93 -44.69 -22.68
C ASN A 119 28.35 -45.08 -22.25
N HIS A 120 28.53 -46.39 -22.15
CA HIS A 120 29.81 -47.08 -22.07
C HIS A 120 30.26 -47.40 -23.50
N GLY A 121 31.55 -47.25 -23.79
CA GLY A 121 32.15 -47.65 -25.07
C GLY A 121 33.46 -46.93 -25.34
#